data_AF-A0A6A8LV24-F1
#
_entry.id   AF-A0A6A8LV24-F1
#
_cell.length_a   1.000
_cell.length_b   1.000
_cell.length_c   1.000
_cell.angle_alpha   90.00
_cell.angle_beta   90.00
_cell.angle_gamma   90.00
#
_symmetry.space_group_name_H-M   'P 1'
#
loop_
_entity.id
_entity.type
_entity.pdbx_description
1 polymer ?
#
loop_
_entity_poly.entity_id
_entity_poly.type
_entity_poly.pdbx_seq_one_letter_code
_entity_poly.pdbx_strand_id
1 'polypeptide(L)'
;MTDVLLIICEALLAVIVLYTGFYLLIHRNRKFLLFDPTSEPSLKIIMTIWGSLLIILGLLTILAIFIIKSIVFISIILVLDAIVEASLSFIMLIYYNTTNK
;
A
#
# COMPACT_ATOMS: atom_id res chain seq x y z
N MET A 1 -5.53 -24.51 12.47
CA MET A 1 -4.51 -24.40 11.39
C MET A 1 -4.80 -23.22 10.47
N THR A 2 -6.07 -22.98 10.08
CA THR A 2 -6.50 -21.84 9.26
C THR A 2 -6.14 -20.48 9.85
N ASP A 3 -6.31 -20.31 11.16
CA ASP A 3 -6.12 -19.00 11.81
C ASP A 3 -4.64 -18.58 11.86
N VAL A 4 -3.74 -19.56 12.00
CA VAL A 4 -2.28 -19.34 12.00
C VAL A 4 -1.81 -18.92 10.60
N LEU A 5 -2.33 -19.57 9.56
CA LEU A 5 -2.02 -19.21 8.17
C LEU A 5 -2.47 -17.76 7.88
N LEU A 6 -3.68 -17.40 8.30
CA LEU A 6 -4.22 -16.05 8.12
C LEU A 6 -3.33 -14.99 8.79
N ILE A 7 -2.89 -15.21 10.03
CA ILE A 7 -2.00 -14.29 10.73
C ILE A 7 -0.65 -14.14 10.03
N ILE A 8 -0.08 -15.24 9.51
CA ILE A 8 1.19 -15.20 8.78
C ILE A 8 1.04 -14.42 7.47
N CYS A 9 0.00 -14.69 6.69
CA CYS A 9 -0.28 -13.97 5.46
C CYS A 9 -0.48 -12.48 5.71
N GLU A 10 -1.24 -12.14 6.75
CA GLU A 10 -1.51 -10.77 7.12
C GLU A 10 -0.25 -10.03 7.60
N ALA A 11 0.59 -10.69 8.41
CA ALA A 11 1.84 -10.10 8.84
C ALA A 11 2.79 -9.81 7.66
N LEU A 12 2.85 -10.72 6.68
CA LEU A 12 3.61 -10.51 5.45
C LEU A 12 3.03 -9.36 4.62
N LEU A 13 1.71 -9.30 4.49
CA LEU A 13 1.01 -8.24 3.78
C LEU A 13 1.27 -6.87 4.43
N ALA A 14 1.22 -6.78 5.76
CA ALA A 14 1.52 -5.56 6.51
C ALA A 14 2.93 -5.03 6.20
N VAL A 15 3.93 -5.93 6.12
CA VAL A 15 5.32 -5.54 5.78
C VAL A 15 5.39 -4.99 4.35
N ILE A 16 4.73 -5.64 3.40
CA ILE A 16 4.68 -5.20 2.00
C ILE A 16 4.00 -3.83 1.91
N VAL A 17 2.80 -3.69 2.47
CA VAL A 17 1.98 -2.47 2.47
C VAL A 17 2.73 -1.30 3.11
N LEU A 18 3.38 -1.51 4.26
CA LEU A 18 4.21 -0.49 4.90
C LEU A 18 5.39 -0.11 4.02
N TYR A 19 6.11 -1.09 3.49
CA TYR A 19 7.25 -0.85 2.61
C TYR A 19 6.85 -0.06 1.36
N THR A 20 5.78 -0.47 0.67
CA THR A 20 5.23 0.23 -0.49
C THR A 20 4.83 1.66 -0.13
N GLY A 21 4.13 1.85 1.00
CA GLY A 21 3.72 3.16 1.49
C GLY A 21 4.90 4.11 1.74
N PHE A 22 5.91 3.64 2.48
CA PHE A 22 7.15 4.40 2.69
C PHE A 22 7.90 4.65 1.39
N TYR A 23 7.97 3.66 0.51
CA TYR A 23 8.62 3.77 -0.78
C TYR A 23 8.01 4.91 -1.60
N LEU A 24 6.68 4.98 -1.71
CA LEU A 24 5.99 6.06 -2.40
C LEU A 24 6.28 7.43 -1.75
N LEU A 25 6.20 7.54 -0.43
CA LEU A 25 6.43 8.82 0.24
C LEU A 25 7.88 9.32 0.13
N ILE A 26 8.86 8.42 0.14
CA ILE A 26 10.27 8.76 -0.06
C ILE A 26 10.53 9.19 -1.51
N HIS A 27 9.93 8.49 -2.48
CA HIS A 27 10.18 8.73 -3.90
C HIS A 27 9.31 9.85 -4.50
N ARG A 28 8.31 10.39 -3.79
CA ARG A 28 7.46 11.49 -4.30
C ARG A 28 8.20 12.78 -4.71
N ASN A 29 9.47 12.93 -4.32
CA ASN A 29 10.31 14.09 -4.61
C ASN A 29 11.58 13.73 -5.40
N ARG A 30 11.67 12.51 -5.95
CA ARG A 30 12.81 12.08 -6.78
C ARG A 30 12.35 11.13 -7.87
N LYS A 31 13.06 11.11 -8.99
CA LYS A 31 12.86 10.11 -10.04
C LYS A 31 13.02 8.69 -9.47
N PHE A 32 12.16 7.79 -9.91
CA PHE A 32 12.25 6.37 -9.56
C PHE A 32 11.66 5.52 -10.67
N LEU A 33 12.31 4.40 -11.00
CA LEU A 33 11.88 3.52 -12.09
C LEU A 33 11.60 4.32 -13.38
N LEU A 34 10.36 4.27 -13.87
CA LEU A 34 9.87 4.93 -15.08
C LEU A 34 9.11 6.24 -14.78
N PHE A 35 9.10 6.66 -13.51
CA PHE A 35 8.25 7.72 -12.99
C PHE A 35 9.09 8.93 -12.57
N ASP A 36 8.67 10.13 -13.00
CA ASP A 36 9.25 11.40 -12.57
C ASP A 36 8.21 12.30 -11.86
N PRO A 37 8.03 12.12 -10.54
CA PRO A 37 7.08 12.92 -9.76
C PRO A 37 7.48 14.39 -9.63
N THR A 38 8.71 14.74 -10.01
CA THR A 38 9.21 16.12 -9.91
C THR A 38 8.78 16.97 -11.10
N SER A 39 8.63 16.36 -12.28
CA SER A 39 8.06 17.01 -13.46
C SER A 39 6.54 16.95 -13.49
N GLU A 40 5.92 16.00 -12.79
CA GLU A 40 4.48 15.75 -12.88
C GLU A 40 3.78 15.88 -11.51
N PRO A 41 3.14 17.04 -11.22
CA PRO A 41 2.47 17.29 -9.94
C PRO A 41 1.37 16.28 -9.61
N SER A 42 0.67 15.76 -10.63
CA SER A 42 -0.38 14.75 -10.46
C SER A 42 0.18 13.44 -9.88
N LEU A 43 1.33 12.98 -10.36
CA LEU A 43 1.98 11.78 -9.85
C LEU A 43 2.41 11.96 -8.40
N LYS A 44 2.97 13.12 -8.07
CA LYS A 44 3.34 13.45 -6.68
C LYS A 44 2.14 13.41 -5.73
N ILE A 45 0.98 13.91 -6.17
CA ILE A 45 -0.27 13.84 -5.41
C ILE A 45 -0.70 12.37 -5.21
N ILE A 46 -0.72 11.58 -6.29
CA ILE A 46 -1.04 10.15 -6.23
C ILE A 46 -0.13 9.44 -5.23
N MET A 47 1.19 9.60 -5.36
CA MET A 47 2.16 8.98 -4.44
C MET A 47 1.99 9.43 -2.99
N THR A 48 1.62 10.69 -2.76
CA THR A 48 1.41 11.21 -1.41
C THR A 48 0.14 10.62 -0.76
N ILE A 49 -0.97 10.61 -1.50
CA ILE A 49 -2.25 10.07 -1.01
C ILE A 49 -2.12 8.57 -0.77
N TRP A 50 -1.69 7.81 -1.78
CA TRP A 50 -1.59 6.36 -1.69
C TRP A 50 -0.49 5.91 -0.72
N GLY A 51 0.65 6.58 -0.71
CA GLY A 51 1.72 6.28 0.24
C GLY A 51 1.28 6.47 1.70
N SER A 52 0.55 7.55 1.98
CA SER A 52 0.02 7.80 3.34
C SER A 52 -1.07 6.80 3.72
N LEU A 53 -1.97 6.47 2.79
CA LEU A 53 -3.03 5.50 3.00
C LEU A 53 -2.48 4.10 3.33
N LEU A 54 -1.48 3.64 2.59
CA LEU A 54 -0.82 2.35 2.83
C LEU A 54 -0.12 2.31 4.18
N ILE A 55 0.56 3.39 4.60
CA ILE A 55 1.18 3.43 5.93
C ILE A 55 0.12 3.32 7.04
N ILE A 56 -0.99 4.05 6.92
CA ILE A 56 -2.08 4.00 7.90
C ILE A 56 -2.65 2.58 7.98
N LEU A 57 -2.89 1.96 6.83
CA LEU A 57 -3.39 0.59 6.74
C LEU A 57 -2.43 -0.42 7.36
N GLY A 58 -1.16 -0.42 6.97
CA GLY A 58 -0.17 -1.35 7.53
C GLY A 58 0.02 -1.19 9.05
N LEU A 59 -0.09 0.04 9.58
CA LEU A 59 -0.12 0.27 11.04
C LEU A 59 -1.40 -0.30 11.67
N LEU A 60 -2.54 -0.14 11.01
CA LEU A 60 -3.82 -0.72 11.45
C LEU A 60 -3.76 -2.25 11.46
N THR A 61 -3.07 -2.85 10.49
CA THR A 61 -2.83 -4.29 10.41
C THR A 61 -1.98 -4.78 11.59
N ILE A 62 -0.91 -4.06 11.95
CA ILE A 62 -0.13 -4.35 13.17
C ILE A 62 -1.01 -4.25 14.41
N LEU A 63 -1.84 -3.20 14.54
CA LEU A 63 -2.77 -3.05 15.66
C LEU A 63 -3.78 -4.22 15.74
N ALA A 64 -4.29 -4.67 14.59
CA ALA A 64 -5.23 -5.77 14.50
C ALA A 64 -4.62 -7.09 14.99
N ILE A 65 -3.41 -7.42 14.55
CA ILE A 65 -2.72 -8.66 14.91
C ILE A 65 -2.29 -8.65 16.38
N PHE A 66 -1.64 -7.59 16.85
CA PHE A 66 -0.97 -7.61 18.15
C PHE A 66 -1.85 -7.14 19.31
N ILE A 67 -2.79 -6.23 19.07
CA ILE A 67 -3.60 -5.61 20.13
C ILE A 67 -5.03 -6.17 20.12
N ILE A 68 -5.72 -6.10 18.98
CA ILE A 68 -7.16 -6.42 18.91
C ILE A 68 -7.39 -7.93 18.92
N LYS A 69 -6.56 -8.70 18.20
CA LYS A 69 -6.60 -10.18 18.15
C LYS A 69 -7.97 -10.78 17.77
N SER A 70 -8.80 -10.01 17.05
CA SER A 70 -10.09 -10.47 16.54
C SER A 70 -9.95 -10.98 15.11
N ILE A 71 -10.25 -12.27 14.89
CA ILE A 71 -10.11 -12.90 13.57
C ILE A 71 -10.98 -12.25 12.49
N VAL A 72 -12.17 -11.78 12.88
CA VAL A 72 -13.09 -11.06 11.99
C VAL A 72 -12.49 -9.73 11.58
N PHE A 73 -11.91 -9.00 12.53
CA PHE A 73 -11.29 -7.70 12.27
C PHE A 73 -10.04 -7.85 11.39
N ILE A 74 -9.20 -8.85 11.66
CA ILE A 74 -8.02 -9.15 10.84
C ILE A 74 -8.45 -9.50 9.40
N SER A 75 -9.47 -10.34 9.23
CA SER A 75 -9.99 -10.68 7.89
C SER A 75 -10.48 -9.46 7.10
N ILE A 76 -11.10 -8.49 7.77
CA ILE A 76 -11.58 -7.26 7.13
C ILE A 76 -10.40 -6.41 6.65
N ILE A 77 -9.37 -6.24 7.49
CA ILE A 77 -8.18 -5.48 7.10
C ILE A 77 -7.44 -6.16 5.95
N LEU A 78 -7.30 -7.48 5.98
CA LEU A 78 -6.68 -8.25 4.90
C LEU A 78 -7.28 -7.92 3.54
N VAL A 79 -8.61 -7.91 3.47
CA VAL A 79 -9.34 -7.60 2.23
C VAL A 79 -9.15 -6.14 1.82
N LEU A 80 -9.13 -5.22 2.78
CA LEU A 80 -8.88 -3.80 2.51
C LEU A 80 -7.46 -3.56 1.99
N ASP A 81 -6.45 -4.14 2.62
CA ASP A 81 -5.05 -4.07 2.20
C ASP A 81 -4.90 -4.57 0.76
N ALA A 82 -5.49 -5.74 0.45
CA ALA A 82 -5.47 -6.31 -0.89
C ALA A 82 -6.13 -5.41 -1.94
N ILE A 83 -7.30 -4.83 -1.64
CA ILE A 83 -8.02 -3.93 -2.56
C ILE A 83 -7.21 -2.66 -2.82
N VAL A 84 -6.63 -2.07 -1.78
CA VAL A 84 -5.87 -0.81 -1.88
C VAL A 84 -4.57 -1.03 -2.64
N GLU A 85 -3.81 -2.08 -2.33
CA GLU A 85 -2.56 -2.40 -3.03
C GLU A 85 -2.80 -2.75 -4.51
N ALA A 86 -3.87 -3.49 -4.82
CA ALA A 86 -4.27 -3.77 -6.20
C ALA A 86 -4.67 -2.49 -6.94
N SER A 87 -5.45 -1.61 -6.31
CA SER A 87 -5.88 -0.34 -6.90
C SER A 87 -4.70 0.56 -7.24
N LEU A 88 -3.71 0.66 -6.34
CA LEU A 88 -2.46 1.38 -6.60
C LEU A 88 -1.76 0.84 -7.85
N SER A 89 -1.64 -0.48 -7.97
CA SER A 89 -0.97 -1.12 -9.12
C SER A 89 -1.64 -0.75 -10.44
N PHE A 90 -2.97 -0.75 -10.49
CA PHE A 90 -3.72 -0.32 -11.67
C PHE A 90 -3.54 1.17 -11.96
N ILE A 91 -3.59 2.03 -10.94
CA ILE A 91 -3.41 3.48 -11.11
C ILE A 91 -2.03 3.80 -11.69
N MET A 92 -0.98 3.18 -11.16
CA MET A 92 0.39 3.39 -11.64
C MET A 92 0.56 2.92 -13.08
N LEU A 93 -0.06 1.79 -13.45
CA LEU A 93 -0.05 1.28 -14.83
C LEU A 93 -0.80 2.22 -15.80
N ILE A 94 -1.99 2.69 -15.40
CA ILE A 94 -2.77 3.64 -16.21
C ILE A 94 -1.97 4.92 -16.40
N TYR A 95 -1.38 5.43 -15.32
CA TYR A 95 -0.58 6.65 -15.36
C TYR A 95 0.58 6.55 -16.36
N TYR A 96 1.33 5.45 -16.30
CA TYR A 96 2.42 5.16 -17.22
C TYR A 96 1.96 5.14 -18.69
N ASN A 97 0.83 4.49 -18.96
CA ASN A 97 0.28 4.38 -20.32
C ASN A 97 -0.31 5.70 -20.86
N THR A 98 -0.68 6.64 -19.98
CA THR A 98 -1.19 7.95 -20.40
C THR A 98 -0.09 8.99 -20.64
N THR A 99 1.06 8.84 -20.00
CA THR A 99 2.18 9.80 -20.05
C THR A 99 3.24 9.44 -21.09
N ASN A 100 3.40 8.16 -21.44
CA ASN A 100 4.36 7.67 -22.45
C ASN A 100 3.73 7.43 -23.84
N LYS A 101 2.61 8.07 -24.15
CA LYS A 101 2.05 8.15 -25.52
C LYS A 101 2.48 9.45 -26.17
#